data_AF-A0A650CW34-F1
#
_entry.id   AF-A0A650CW34-F1
#
_cell.length_a   1.000
_cell.length_b   1.000
_cell.length_c   1.000
_cell.angle_alpha   90.00
_cell.angle_beta   90.00
_cell.angle_gamma   90.00
#
_symmetry.space_group_name_H-M   'P 1'
#
loop_
_entity.id
_entity.type
_entity.pdbx_description
1 polymer ?
#
loop_
_entity_poly.entity_id
_entity_poly.type
_entity_poly.pdbx_seq_one_letter_code
_entity_poly.pdbx_strand_id
1 'polypeptide(L)'
;MANLTLFKALLLIGFEKVAPRTLKRGDVTITVTFIPNVKWIVRLPHITYELSTQKEVLHKLVHEGIISRKELEYLASIGLDIAKEEIVQSEEITTGSLIDVRRAFITQVIMPRLEILLRTNGMKCPVCGKRFRSTTEFYNHLNTTEVRAEEHKKILEGIYEEVTGIKP
;
A
#
# COMPACT_ATOMS: atom_id res chain seq x y z
N MET A 1 -15.32 -25.26 16.87
CA MET A 1 -16.03 -24.00 16.58
C MET A 1 -16.28 -23.96 15.08
N ALA A 2 -17.48 -23.63 14.61
CA ALA A 2 -17.78 -23.62 13.17
C ALA A 2 -17.05 -22.44 12.52
N ASN A 3 -16.19 -22.70 11.52
CA ASN A 3 -15.51 -21.65 10.75
C ASN A 3 -16.55 -20.67 10.18
N LEU A 4 -16.40 -19.38 10.48
CA LEU A 4 -17.24 -18.32 9.94
C LEU A 4 -17.00 -18.25 8.43
N THR A 5 -18.05 -18.42 7.63
CA THR A 5 -17.96 -18.33 6.16
C THR A 5 -18.14 -16.88 5.71
N LEU A 6 -17.58 -16.52 4.56
CA LEU A 6 -17.77 -15.19 3.97
C LEU A 6 -19.27 -14.85 3.81
N PHE A 7 -20.09 -15.82 3.40
CA PHE A 7 -21.53 -15.60 3.24
C PHE A 7 -22.19 -15.16 4.55
N LYS A 8 -21.81 -15.78 5.69
CA LYS A 8 -22.30 -15.38 7.01
C LYS A 8 -21.71 -14.06 7.47
N ALA A 9 -20.42 -13.84 7.21
CA ALA A 9 -19.71 -12.61 7.53
C ALA A 9 -20.34 -11.39 6.85
N LEU A 10 -20.71 -11.49 5.58
CA LEU A 10 -21.35 -10.40 4.82
C LEU A 10 -22.68 -9.98 5.46
N LEU A 11 -23.47 -10.92 6.00
CA LEU A 11 -24.70 -10.60 6.73
C LEU A 11 -24.45 -9.72 7.96
N LEU A 12 -23.30 -9.87 8.62
CA LEU A 12 -22.95 -9.12 9.83
C LEU A 12 -22.53 -7.67 9.52
N ILE A 13 -22.15 -7.37 8.28
CA ILE A 13 -21.76 -6.03 7.81
C ILE A 13 -22.83 -5.41 6.91
N GLY A 14 -24.11 -5.77 7.13
CA GLY A 14 -25.25 -5.10 6.53
C GLY A 14 -25.62 -5.56 5.12
N PHE A 15 -25.14 -6.72 4.66
CA PHE A 15 -25.76 -7.37 3.50
C PHE A 15 -27.03 -8.09 3.92
N GLU A 16 -28.07 -7.99 3.11
CA GLU A 16 -29.37 -8.61 3.36
C GLU A 16 -29.57 -9.82 2.46
N LYS A 17 -30.18 -10.87 3.01
CA LYS A 17 -30.55 -12.05 2.23
C LYS A 17 -31.83 -11.78 1.46
N VAL A 18 -31.73 -11.68 0.13
CA VAL A 18 -32.87 -11.41 -0.76
C VAL A 18 -33.42 -12.66 -1.46
N ALA A 19 -32.61 -13.71 -1.58
CA ALA A 19 -33.01 -14.99 -2.17
C ALA A 19 -32.11 -16.13 -1.65
N PRO A 20 -32.43 -17.42 -1.95
CA PRO A 20 -31.54 -18.52 -1.62
C PRO A 20 -30.14 -18.29 -2.19
N ARG A 21 -29.13 -18.25 -1.31
CA ARG A 21 -27.71 -18.02 -1.67
C ARG A 21 -27.44 -16.68 -2.36
N THR A 22 -28.31 -15.69 -2.17
CA THR A 22 -28.13 -14.34 -2.72
C THR A 22 -28.21 -13.31 -1.61
N LEU A 23 -27.21 -12.44 -1.58
CA LEU A 23 -27.10 -11.29 -0.70
C LEU A 23 -27.17 -10.00 -1.52
N LYS A 24 -27.70 -8.93 -0.93
CA LYS A 24 -27.74 -7.61 -1.54
C LYS A 24 -27.38 -6.54 -0.52
N ARG A 25 -26.68 -5.50 -0.96
CA ARG A 25 -26.44 -4.26 -0.20
C ARG A 25 -26.36 -3.09 -1.15
N GLY A 26 -27.31 -2.15 -1.06
CA GLY A 26 -27.46 -1.10 -2.07
C GLY A 26 -27.62 -1.72 -3.47
N ASP A 27 -26.79 -1.29 -4.41
CA ASP A 27 -26.78 -1.81 -5.79
C ASP A 27 -25.88 -3.03 -6.00
N VAL A 28 -25.22 -3.52 -4.93
CA VAL A 28 -24.36 -4.70 -4.99
C VAL A 28 -25.17 -5.95 -4.73
N THR A 29 -25.10 -6.93 -5.64
CA THR A 29 -25.72 -8.25 -5.46
C THR A 29 -24.66 -9.36 -5.53
N ILE A 30 -24.63 -10.24 -4.54
CA ILE A 30 -23.70 -11.37 -4.45
C ILE A 30 -24.50 -12.66 -4.48
N THR A 31 -24.21 -13.56 -5.42
CA THR A 31 -24.89 -14.85 -5.55
C THR A 31 -23.89 -15.99 -5.52
N VAL A 32 -24.19 -17.06 -4.77
CA VAL A 32 -23.37 -18.29 -4.73
C VAL A 32 -24.08 -19.41 -5.47
N THR A 33 -23.47 -19.93 -6.52
CA THR A 33 -23.94 -21.09 -7.29
C THR A 33 -23.01 -22.29 -7.07
N PHE A 34 -23.53 -23.51 -7.23
CA PHE A 34 -22.82 -24.76 -6.87
C PHE A 34 -22.65 -25.73 -8.04
N ILE A 35 -23.09 -25.38 -9.25
CA ILE A 35 -23.21 -26.33 -10.38
C ILE A 35 -22.49 -25.76 -11.60
N PRO A 36 -21.46 -26.45 -12.15
CA PRO A 36 -20.83 -27.70 -11.68
C PRO A 36 -19.83 -27.52 -10.52
N ASN A 37 -19.41 -26.29 -10.23
CA ASN A 37 -18.49 -25.94 -9.15
C ASN A 37 -19.05 -24.76 -8.33
N VAL A 38 -18.49 -24.51 -7.15
CA VAL A 38 -18.82 -23.30 -6.38
C VAL A 38 -18.35 -22.07 -7.16
N LYS A 39 -19.29 -21.20 -7.52
CA LYS A 39 -19.03 -19.90 -8.14
C LYS A 39 -19.72 -18.80 -7.35
N TRP A 40 -19.05 -17.67 -7.25
CA TRP A 40 -19.53 -16.44 -6.66
C TRP A 40 -19.70 -15.41 -7.77
N ILE A 41 -20.93 -14.92 -7.92
CA ILE A 41 -21.29 -13.90 -8.89
C ILE A 41 -21.49 -12.60 -8.12
N VAL A 42 -20.59 -11.63 -8.31
CA VAL A 42 -20.70 -10.28 -7.74
C VAL A 42 -21.15 -9.34 -8.83
N ARG A 43 -22.37 -8.81 -8.71
CA ARG A 43 -22.96 -7.84 -9.64
C ARG A 43 -22.91 -6.45 -9.03
N LEU A 44 -22.31 -5.54 -9.76
CA LEU A 44 -22.30 -4.09 -9.55
C LEU A 44 -23.11 -3.42 -10.66
N PRO A 45 -23.47 -2.12 -10.53
CA PRO A 45 -24.25 -1.40 -11.55
C PRO A 45 -23.69 -1.50 -12.97
N HIS A 46 -22.37 -1.60 -13.13
CA HIS A 46 -21.70 -1.52 -14.42
C HIS A 46 -20.87 -2.75 -14.78
N ILE A 47 -20.73 -3.71 -13.87
CA ILE A 47 -19.84 -4.85 -14.06
C ILE A 47 -20.30 -6.07 -13.26
N THR A 48 -20.02 -7.26 -13.79
CA THR A 48 -20.24 -8.53 -13.11
C THR A 48 -18.93 -9.29 -13.04
N TYR A 49 -18.61 -9.84 -11.86
CA TYR A 49 -17.47 -10.72 -11.64
C TYR A 49 -17.95 -12.14 -11.37
N GLU A 50 -17.33 -13.11 -12.02
CA GLU A 50 -17.43 -14.53 -11.68
C GLU A 50 -16.14 -14.97 -11.00
N LEU A 51 -16.25 -15.36 -9.73
CA LEU A 51 -15.12 -15.70 -8.87
C LEU A 51 -15.31 -17.11 -8.33
N SER A 52 -14.22 -17.80 -8.01
CA SER A 52 -14.25 -19.21 -7.62
C SER A 52 -14.01 -19.42 -6.13
N THR A 53 -13.39 -18.45 -5.45
CA THR A 53 -13.03 -18.59 -4.03
C THR A 53 -13.58 -17.47 -3.16
N GLN A 54 -13.76 -17.73 -1.87
CA GLN A 54 -14.17 -16.69 -0.90
C GLN A 54 -13.10 -15.59 -0.79
N LYS A 55 -11.82 -15.95 -0.91
CA LYS A 55 -10.71 -14.99 -0.88
C LYS A 55 -10.79 -14.00 -2.04
N GLU A 56 -10.97 -14.49 -3.26
CA GLU A 56 -11.15 -13.64 -4.45
C GLU A 56 -12.34 -12.68 -4.30
N VAL A 57 -13.46 -13.18 -3.75
CA VAL A 57 -14.65 -12.36 -3.53
C VAL A 57 -14.36 -11.26 -2.52
N LEU A 58 -13.78 -11.61 -1.37
CA LEU A 58 -13.47 -10.63 -0.33
C LEU A 58 -12.48 -9.57 -0.84
N HIS A 59 -11.40 -10.00 -1.50
CA HIS A 59 -10.43 -9.11 -2.15
C HIS A 59 -11.13 -8.14 -3.10
N LYS A 60 -12.03 -8.65 -3.96
CA LYS A 60 -12.73 -7.82 -4.92
C LYS A 60 -13.68 -6.82 -4.26
N LEU A 61 -14.39 -7.24 -3.21
CA LEU A 61 -15.28 -6.35 -2.46
C LEU A 61 -14.52 -5.22 -1.74
N VAL A 62 -13.32 -5.49 -1.24
CA VAL A 62 -12.45 -4.47 -0.64
C VAL A 62 -11.88 -3.54 -1.70
N HIS A 63 -11.38 -4.10 -2.82
CA HIS A 63 -10.82 -3.34 -3.94
C HIS A 63 -11.83 -2.36 -4.57
N GLU A 64 -13.07 -2.79 -4.77
CA GLU A 64 -14.15 -1.95 -5.31
C GLU A 64 -14.72 -0.97 -4.26
N GLY A 65 -14.13 -0.89 -3.06
CA GLY A 65 -14.55 0.00 -1.99
C GLY A 65 -15.92 -0.33 -1.41
N ILE A 66 -16.44 -1.53 -1.68
CA ILE A 66 -17.72 -2.00 -1.14
C ILE A 66 -17.51 -2.25 0.34
N ILE A 67 -16.52 -3.07 0.71
CA ILE A 67 -16.16 -3.31 2.11
C ILE A 67 -15.08 -2.32 2.52
N SER A 68 -15.38 -1.51 3.53
CA SER A 68 -14.42 -0.58 4.12
C SER A 68 -13.38 -1.31 4.98
N ARG A 69 -12.24 -0.65 5.22
CA ARG A 69 -11.19 -1.18 6.12
C ARG A 69 -11.74 -1.51 7.53
N LYS A 70 -12.62 -0.66 8.08
CA LYS A 70 -13.23 -0.90 9.40
C LYS A 70 -14.10 -2.15 9.43
N GLU A 71 -14.87 -2.39 8.37
CA GLU A 71 -15.67 -3.62 8.25
C GLU A 71 -14.77 -4.84 8.08
N LEU A 72 -13.69 -4.73 7.30
CA LEU A 72 -12.71 -5.81 7.13
C LEU A 72 -12.02 -6.18 8.45
N GLU A 73 -11.59 -5.18 9.23
CA GLU A 73 -11.01 -5.36 10.58
C GLU A 73 -12.02 -6.00 11.55
N TYR A 74 -13.28 -5.57 11.49
CA TYR A 74 -14.35 -6.20 12.26
C TYR A 74 -14.51 -7.69 11.88
N LEU A 75 -14.58 -8.01 10.59
CA LEU A 75 -14.67 -9.39 10.11
C LEU A 75 -13.49 -10.26 10.56
N ALA A 76 -12.28 -9.71 10.52
CA ALA A 76 -11.08 -10.38 11.02
C ALA A 76 -11.18 -10.67 12.54
N SER A 77 -11.68 -9.70 13.32
CA SER A 77 -11.81 -9.81 14.78
C SER A 77 -12.80 -10.90 15.22
N ILE A 78 -13.85 -11.14 14.42
CA ILE A 78 -14.85 -12.19 14.69
C ILE A 78 -14.47 -13.56 14.14
N GLY A 79 -13.25 -13.71 13.61
CA GLY A 79 -12.68 -14.99 13.21
C GLY A 79 -12.82 -15.34 11.73
N LEU A 80 -13.02 -14.37 10.83
CA LEU A 80 -12.89 -14.61 9.39
C LEU A 80 -11.42 -14.57 8.98
N ASP A 81 -10.77 -15.74 8.87
CA ASP A 81 -9.33 -15.80 8.61
C ASP A 81 -8.91 -15.19 7.26
N ILE A 82 -9.72 -15.34 6.21
CA ILE A 82 -9.46 -14.69 4.92
C ILE A 82 -9.45 -13.15 5.00
N ALA A 83 -10.12 -12.54 5.98
CA ALA A 83 -10.04 -11.10 6.20
C ALA A 83 -8.73 -10.69 6.87
N LYS A 84 -8.19 -11.52 7.76
CA LYS A 84 -6.86 -11.29 8.35
C LYS A 84 -5.78 -11.32 7.27
N GLU A 85 -5.85 -12.31 6.38
CA GLU A 85 -4.91 -12.42 5.24
C GLU A 85 -4.99 -11.19 4.32
N GLU A 86 -6.19 -10.73 4.00
CA GLU A 86 -6.40 -9.57 3.13
C GLU A 86 -5.82 -8.28 3.73
N ILE A 87 -5.95 -8.06 5.03
CA ILE A 87 -5.36 -6.91 5.73
C ILE A 87 -3.84 -6.94 5.59
N VAL A 88 -3.19 -8.06 5.91
CA VAL A 88 -1.72 -8.21 5.81
C VAL A 88 -1.24 -7.96 4.37
N GLN A 89 -1.91 -8.56 3.38
CA GLN A 89 -1.54 -8.39 1.98
C GLN A 89 -1.68 -6.93 1.52
N SER A 90 -2.73 -6.23 1.95
CA SER A 90 -2.93 -4.81 1.61
C SER A 90 -1.85 -3.89 2.21
N GLU A 91 -1.37 -4.21 3.41
CA GLU A 91 -0.31 -3.46 4.09
C GLU A 91 1.06 -3.68 3.45
N GLU A 92 1.35 -4.92 3.04
CA GLU A 92 2.57 -5.26 2.28
C GLU A 92 2.61 -4.53 0.93
N ILE A 93 1.52 -4.53 0.17
CA ILE A 93 1.41 -3.82 -1.12
C ILE A 93 1.59 -2.31 -0.92
N THR A 94 0.94 -1.73 0.10
CA THR A 94 1.05 -0.30 0.39
C THR A 94 2.48 0.07 0.79
N THR A 95 3.12 -0.73 1.65
CA THR A 95 4.50 -0.51 2.09
C THR A 95 5.48 -0.65 0.92
N GLY A 96 5.30 -1.66 0.06
CA GLY A 96 6.08 -1.82 -1.17
C GLY A 96 5.96 -0.61 -2.10
N SER A 97 4.72 -0.16 -2.32
CA SER A 97 4.44 1.02 -3.15
C SER A 97 5.11 2.29 -2.60
N LEU A 98 5.07 2.53 -1.28
CA LEU A 98 5.73 3.68 -0.67
C LEU A 98 7.25 3.60 -0.76
N ILE A 99 7.85 2.40 -0.64
CA ILE A 99 9.28 2.20 -0.83
C ILE A 99 9.68 2.53 -2.28
N ASP A 100 8.88 2.13 -3.26
CA ASP A 100 9.13 2.40 -4.66
C ASP A 100 8.97 3.89 -4.99
N VAL A 101 7.94 4.54 -4.46
CA VAL A 101 7.76 6.01 -4.55
C VAL A 101 8.96 6.73 -3.95
N ARG A 102 9.41 6.32 -2.76
CA ARG A 102 10.59 6.90 -2.11
C ARG A 102 11.85 6.71 -2.96
N ARG A 103 12.08 5.51 -3.51
CA ARG A 103 13.24 5.22 -4.38
C ARG A 103 13.21 6.06 -5.65
N ALA A 104 12.04 6.18 -6.29
CA ALA A 104 11.86 7.00 -7.47
C ALA A 104 12.14 8.47 -7.15
N PHE A 105 11.59 8.98 -6.04
CA PHE A 105 11.83 10.36 -5.60
C PHE A 105 13.32 10.64 -5.34
N ILE A 106 14.03 9.77 -4.63
CA ILE A 106 15.47 9.93 -4.40
C ILE A 106 16.22 9.94 -5.74
N THR A 107 15.96 8.97 -6.61
CA THR A 107 16.73 8.78 -7.84
C THR A 107 16.48 9.88 -8.87
N GLN A 108 15.23 10.29 -9.03
CA GLN A 108 14.83 11.23 -10.09
C GLN A 108 14.90 12.68 -9.63
N VAL A 109 14.75 12.93 -8.32
CA VAL A 109 14.64 14.29 -7.80
C VAL A 109 15.87 14.67 -6.98
N ILE A 110 16.21 13.90 -5.95
CA ILE A 110 17.30 14.25 -5.01
C ILE A 110 18.69 14.06 -5.63
N MET A 111 18.93 12.93 -6.30
CA MET A 111 20.25 12.60 -6.87
C MET A 111 20.77 13.66 -7.86
N PRO A 112 19.97 14.20 -8.80
CA PRO A 112 20.45 15.28 -9.68
C PRO A 112 20.94 16.53 -8.93
N ARG A 113 20.28 16.93 -7.82
CA ARG A 113 20.72 18.09 -7.02
C ARG A 113 22.03 17.79 -6.29
N LEU A 114 22.15 16.60 -5.72
CA LEU A 114 23.39 16.17 -5.07
C LEU A 114 24.54 16.05 -6.06
N GLU A 115 24.27 15.63 -7.30
CA GLU A 115 25.29 15.59 -8.34
C GLU A 115 25.80 16.99 -8.69
N ILE A 116 24.90 17.96 -8.84
CA ILE A 116 25.26 19.37 -9.06
C ILE A 116 26.11 19.89 -7.88
N LEU A 117 25.67 19.66 -6.64
CA LEU A 117 26.40 20.06 -5.44
C LEU A 117 27.80 19.43 -5.38
N LEU A 118 27.88 18.12 -5.61
CA LEU A 118 29.12 17.36 -5.54
C LEU A 118 30.12 17.82 -6.61
N ARG A 119 29.66 18.02 -7.85
CA ARG A 119 30.49 18.52 -8.96
C ARG A 119 30.97 19.95 -8.71
N THR A 120 30.08 20.84 -8.27
CA THR A 120 30.41 22.23 -7.94
C THR A 120 31.47 22.31 -6.83
N ASN A 121 31.43 21.38 -5.88
CA ASN A 121 32.39 21.31 -4.79
C ASN A 121 33.63 20.43 -5.10
N GLY A 122 33.95 20.20 -6.38
CA GLY A 122 35.16 19.49 -6.79
C GLY A 122 35.20 18.02 -6.34
N MET A 123 34.05 17.35 -6.36
CA MET A 123 33.85 15.96 -5.92
C MET A 123 34.16 15.73 -4.44
N LYS A 124 33.97 16.77 -3.61
CA LYS A 124 34.16 16.71 -2.15
C LYS A 124 32.88 17.04 -1.39
N CYS A 125 32.74 16.46 -0.20
CA CYS A 125 31.70 16.89 0.74
C CYS A 125 32.03 18.30 1.28
N PRO A 126 31.07 19.24 1.27
CA PRO A 126 31.29 20.61 1.78
C PRO A 126 31.43 20.69 3.30
N VAL A 127 30.94 19.68 4.03
CA VAL A 127 30.95 19.64 5.50
C VAL A 127 32.26 19.07 6.04
N CYS A 128 32.74 17.95 5.49
CA CYS A 128 33.91 17.24 6.02
C CYS A 128 35.09 17.11 5.04
N GLY A 129 34.96 17.59 3.80
CA GLY A 129 36.04 17.59 2.81
C GLY A 129 36.38 16.24 2.17
N LYS A 130 35.70 15.15 2.57
CA LYS A 130 35.91 13.80 2.01
C LYS A 130 35.63 13.78 0.51
N ARG A 131 36.44 13.04 -0.27
CA ARG A 131 36.25 12.87 -1.72
C ARG A 131 35.35 11.69 -2.04
N PHE A 132 34.56 11.82 -3.10
CA PHE A 132 33.65 10.79 -3.60
C PHE A 132 33.85 10.53 -5.08
N ARG A 133 33.58 9.29 -5.52
CA ARG A 133 33.65 8.91 -6.95
C ARG A 133 32.28 8.92 -7.62
N SER A 134 31.21 8.92 -6.84
CA SER A 134 29.84 8.96 -7.34
C SER A 134 28.90 9.73 -6.42
N THR A 135 27.80 10.21 -6.98
CA THR A 135 26.70 10.82 -6.22
C THR A 135 26.06 9.83 -5.25
N THR A 136 25.98 8.55 -5.60
CA THR A 136 25.44 7.50 -4.72
C THR A 136 26.30 7.31 -3.47
N GLU A 137 27.63 7.25 -3.62
CA GLU A 137 28.55 7.20 -2.48
C GLU A 137 28.40 8.43 -1.58
N PHE A 138 28.25 9.61 -2.20
CA PHE A 138 28.04 10.85 -1.48
C PHE A 138 26.70 10.87 -0.73
N TYR A 139 25.60 10.48 -1.37
CA TYR A 139 24.29 10.35 -0.73
C TYR A 139 24.33 9.38 0.46
N ASN A 140 24.97 8.23 0.30
CA ASN A 140 25.15 7.28 1.39
C ASN A 140 25.96 7.89 2.53
N HIS A 141 27.06 8.57 2.21
CA HIS A 141 27.88 9.28 3.20
C HIS A 141 27.08 10.30 4.00
N LEU A 142 26.19 11.07 3.38
CA LEU A 142 25.34 12.05 4.09
C LEU A 142 24.38 11.38 5.09
N ASN A 143 23.93 10.17 4.80
CA ASN A 143 22.97 9.44 5.64
C ASN A 143 23.63 8.58 6.73
N THR A 144 24.87 8.13 6.54
CA THR A 144 25.50 7.14 7.43
C THR A 144 26.67 7.67 8.26
N THR A 145 27.19 8.86 7.97
CA THR A 145 28.35 9.39 8.66
C THR A 145 27.98 9.99 10.01
N GLU A 146 28.59 9.48 11.09
CA GLU A 146 28.41 9.99 12.45
C GLU A 146 29.15 11.33 12.70
N VAL A 147 30.28 11.52 12.02
CA VAL A 147 31.06 12.77 12.10
C VAL A 147 30.27 13.92 11.48
N ARG A 148 29.98 14.97 12.27
CA ARG A 148 29.19 16.13 11.83
C ARG A 148 27.83 15.71 11.23
N ALA A 149 27.21 14.68 11.80
CA ALA A 149 25.98 14.09 11.27
C ALA A 149 24.87 15.13 11.03
N GLU A 150 24.70 16.09 11.95
CA GLU A 150 23.68 17.12 11.85
C GLU A 150 23.93 18.08 10.66
N GLU A 151 25.19 18.44 10.41
CA GLU A 151 25.55 19.30 9.29
C GLU A 151 25.39 18.57 7.96
N HIS A 152 25.64 17.25 7.92
CA HIS A 152 25.36 16.43 6.74
C HIS A 152 23.86 16.29 6.46
N LYS A 153 23.03 16.12 7.49
CA LYS A 153 21.57 16.08 7.37
C LYS A 153 21.00 17.37 6.80
N LYS A 154 21.50 18.54 7.26
CA LYS A 154 21.08 19.85 6.75
C LYS A 154 21.23 20.02 5.24
N ILE A 155 22.21 19.36 4.62
CA ILE A 155 22.35 19.35 3.17
C ILE A 155 21.12 18.71 2.52
N LEU A 156 20.70 17.55 3.01
CA LEU A 156 19.54 16.85 2.48
C LEU A 156 18.24 17.60 2.80
N GLU A 157 18.09 18.13 4.00
CA GLU A 157 16.94 18.95 4.40
C GLU A 157 16.78 20.17 3.50
N GLY A 158 17.87 20.88 3.20
CA GLY A 158 17.84 22.02 2.28
C GLY A 158 17.40 21.63 0.86
N ILE A 159 17.84 20.47 0.37
CA ILE A 159 17.40 19.95 -0.94
C ILE A 159 15.91 19.54 -0.88
N TYR A 160 15.47 18.93 0.22
CA TYR A 160 14.06 18.59 0.39
C TYR A 160 13.17 19.84 0.45
N GLU A 161 13.58 20.87 1.18
CA GLU A 161 12.87 22.15 1.26
C GLU A 161 12.82 22.84 -0.11
N GLU A 162 13.93 22.86 -0.86
CA GLU A 162 13.99 23.41 -2.22
C GLU A 162 13.00 22.71 -3.16
N VAL A 163 12.93 21.38 -3.08
CA VAL A 163 12.14 20.55 -4.00
C VAL A 163 10.65 20.52 -3.65
N THR A 164 10.33 20.47 -2.36
CA THR A 164 8.96 20.25 -1.88
C THR A 164 8.27 21.53 -1.41
N GLY A 165 9.04 22.59 -1.11
CA GLY A 165 8.54 23.78 -0.42
C GLY A 165 8.13 23.51 1.04
N ILE A 166 8.37 22.30 1.55
CA ILE A 166 8.04 21.89 2.91
C ILE A 166 9.35 21.84 3.70
N LYS A 167 9.37 22.55 4.83
CA LYS A 167 10.47 22.42 5.77
C LYS A 167 10.31 21.10 6.56
N PRO A 168 11.27 20.16 6.46
CA PRO A 168 11.21 18.89 7.19
C PRO A 168 11.16 19.05 8.71
#